data_AF-A0A438DAE0-F1
#
_entry.id   AF-A0A438DAE0-F1
#
_cell.length_a   1.000
_cell.length_b   1.000
_cell.length_c   1.000
_cell.angle_alpha   90.00
_cell.angle_beta   90.00
_cell.angle_gamma   90.00
#
_symmetry.space_group_name_H-M   'P 1'
#
loop_
_entity.id
_entity.type
_entity.pdbx_description
1 polymer ?
#
loop_
_entity_poly.entity_id
_entity_poly.type
_entity_poly.pdbx_seq_one_letter_code
_entity_poly.pdbx_strand_id
1 'polypeptide(L)'
;MAESICRNLRDGALEGEHAPALSIKDSIATPFGSDVFNYVLTKLSSNILAGKSQSKGIVLVAFSRSPSFYVDFLKTNGIDLVSAKKWISILDCYTDPLGWKDSLKGPLDTENFSLKDPIEAVLFRHVRNLDLLLSAIIEMGEALAGQGKGRFSVSIDSVILHSIIVNF
;
A
#
# COMPACT_ATOMS: atom_id res chain seq x y z
N MET A 1 8.78 -29.28 11.76
CA MET A 1 9.58 -28.57 10.74
C MET A 1 9.08 -27.13 10.78
N ALA A 2 9.87 -26.19 11.31
CA ALA A 2 9.43 -24.80 11.44
C ALA A 2 9.41 -24.16 10.05
N GLU A 3 8.22 -23.80 9.55
CA GLU A 3 8.10 -22.99 8.34
C GLU A 3 8.74 -21.63 8.61
N SER A 4 9.93 -21.44 8.04
CA SER A 4 10.72 -20.23 8.17
C SER A 4 10.00 -19.04 7.53
N ILE A 5 9.97 -17.91 8.23
CA ILE A 5 9.67 -16.61 7.63
C ILE A 5 10.65 -16.43 6.45
N CYS A 6 10.14 -16.44 5.23
CA CYS A 6 10.96 -16.23 4.04
C CYS A 6 10.87 -14.75 3.66
N ARG A 7 12.00 -14.06 3.77
CA ARG A 7 12.18 -12.72 3.22
C ARG A 7 12.87 -12.88 1.87
N ASN A 8 12.21 -12.45 0.81
CA ASN A 8 12.81 -12.45 -0.52
C ASN A 8 13.03 -11.00 -0.93
N LEU A 9 14.29 -10.59 -1.04
CA LEU A 9 14.67 -9.29 -1.55
C LEU A 9 15.14 -9.49 -2.99
N ARG A 10 14.37 -8.94 -3.91
CA ARG A 10 14.77 -8.78 -5.31
C ARG A 10 15.42 -7.42 -5.43
N ASP A 11 16.64 -7.37 -5.95
CA ASP A 11 17.39 -6.13 -6.12
C ASP A 11 17.10 -5.48 -7.49
N GLY A 12 16.34 -6.14 -8.37
CA GLY A 12 16.05 -5.64 -9.70
C GLY A 12 17.22 -5.77 -10.68
N ALA A 13 18.31 -6.45 -10.30
CA ALA A 13 19.51 -6.57 -11.12
C ALA A 13 19.49 -7.79 -12.06
N LEU A 14 18.56 -8.73 -11.84
CA LEU A 14 18.41 -9.91 -12.67
C LEU A 14 17.60 -9.61 -13.94
N GLU A 15 17.95 -10.28 -15.04
CA GLU A 15 17.29 -10.14 -16.33
C GLU A 15 15.79 -10.52 -16.20
N GLY A 16 14.90 -9.54 -16.40
CA GLY A 16 13.45 -9.69 -16.22
C GLY A 16 12.87 -9.10 -14.92
N GLU A 17 13.70 -8.61 -13.99
CA GLU A 17 13.22 -7.86 -12.82
C GLU A 17 13.10 -6.37 -13.14
N HIS A 18 11.89 -5.81 -12.98
CA HIS A 18 11.61 -4.42 -13.32
C HIS A 18 11.82 -3.45 -12.15
N ALA A 19 11.83 -3.95 -10.92
CA ALA A 19 11.93 -3.14 -9.70
C ALA A 19 12.43 -3.95 -8.50
N PRO A 20 13.20 -3.33 -7.59
CA PRO A 20 13.48 -3.90 -6.29
C PRO A 20 12.19 -4.20 -5.51
N ALA A 21 12.08 -5.41 -4.95
CA ALA A 21 10.90 -5.84 -4.22
C ALA A 21 11.28 -6.64 -2.97
N LEU A 22 10.70 -6.26 -1.84
CA LEU A 22 10.76 -7.00 -0.59
C LEU A 22 9.44 -7.76 -0.41
N SER A 23 9.52 -9.08 -0.39
CA SER A 23 8.39 -9.94 -0.06
C SER A 23 8.59 -10.57 1.31
N ILE A 24 7.59 -10.41 2.18
CA ILE A 24 7.51 -10.96 3.52
C ILE A 24 6.40 -12.02 3.50
N LYS A 25 6.80 -13.29 3.57
CA LYS A 25 5.88 -14.42 3.70
C LYS A 25 5.77 -14.83 5.14
N ASP A 26 4.52 -15.08 5.53
CA ASP A 26 4.19 -15.55 6.86
C ASP A 26 3.60 -16.96 6.84
N SER A 27 3.62 -17.63 7.98
CA SER A 27 3.00 -18.94 8.20
C SER A 27 2.09 -18.88 9.42
N ILE A 28 1.15 -19.83 9.53
CA ILE A 28 0.27 -19.95 10.71
C ILE A 28 1.11 -20.14 12.00
N ALA A 29 2.29 -20.74 11.89
CA ALA A 29 3.16 -20.99 13.04
C ALA A 29 3.97 -19.76 13.48
N THR A 30 4.09 -18.70 12.67
CA THR A 30 5.01 -17.60 12.92
C THR A 30 4.46 -16.20 12.55
N PRO A 31 3.27 -15.78 13.04
CA PRO A 31 2.44 -14.71 12.48
C PRO A 31 2.96 -13.26 12.65
N PHE A 32 4.25 -13.03 12.41
CA PHE A 32 4.96 -11.76 12.60
C PHE A 32 5.09 -10.96 11.31
N GLY A 33 4.55 -11.44 10.19
CA GLY A 33 4.66 -10.79 8.88
C GLY A 33 4.06 -9.39 8.87
N SER A 34 2.95 -9.20 9.59
CA SER A 34 2.32 -7.89 9.78
C SER A 34 3.19 -6.95 10.60
N ASP A 35 3.83 -7.42 11.67
CA ASP A 35 4.74 -6.62 12.49
C ASP A 35 5.98 -6.18 11.69
N VAL A 36 6.55 -7.09 10.90
CA VAL A 36 7.68 -6.78 10.02
C VAL A 36 7.26 -5.79 8.93
N PHE A 37 6.08 -5.99 8.32
CA PHE A 37 5.54 -5.05 7.33
C PHE A 37 5.35 -3.66 7.92
N ASN A 38 4.71 -3.57 9.09
CA ASN A 38 4.50 -2.33 9.83
C ASN A 38 5.82 -1.62 10.13
N TYR A 39 6.83 -2.36 10.60
CA TYR A 39 8.16 -1.80 10.83
C TYR A 39 8.78 -1.22 9.55
N VAL A 40 8.74 -1.97 8.44
CA VAL A 40 9.31 -1.51 7.16
C VAL A 40 8.52 -0.32 6.62
N LEU A 41 7.20 -0.33 6.69
CA LEU A 41 6.33 0.76 6.27
C LEU A 41 6.65 2.05 7.04
N THR A 42 6.80 1.96 8.36
CA THR A 42 7.20 3.11 9.20
C THR A 42 8.57 3.63 8.78
N LYS A 43 9.55 2.72 8.59
CA LYS A 43 10.91 3.12 8.24
C LYS A 43 11.00 3.76 6.86
N LEU A 44 10.26 3.22 5.88
CA LEU A 44 10.15 3.76 4.53
C LEU A 44 9.51 5.15 4.56
N SER A 45 8.41 5.31 5.30
CA SER A 45 7.72 6.58 5.51
C SER A 45 8.67 7.64 6.09
N SER A 46 9.40 7.31 7.17
CA SER A 46 10.38 8.22 7.76
C SER A 46 11.49 8.61 6.78
N ASN A 47 11.97 7.67 5.96
CA ASN A 47 13.03 7.94 4.98
C ASN A 47 12.55 8.82 3.83
N ILE A 48 11.31 8.67 3.37
CA ILE A 48 10.70 9.52 2.35
C ILE A 48 10.54 10.94 2.89
N LEU A 49 9.96 11.08 4.08
CA LEU A 49 9.78 12.38 4.74
C LEU A 49 11.12 13.09 5.02
N ALA A 50 12.16 12.34 5.37
CA ALA A 50 13.51 12.88 5.56
C ALA A 50 14.27 13.16 4.25
N GLY A 51 13.67 12.91 3.08
CA GLY A 51 14.31 13.09 1.78
C GLY A 51 15.49 12.14 1.50
N LYS A 52 15.60 11.05 2.27
CA LYS A 52 16.66 10.04 2.14
C LYS A 52 16.31 8.93 1.15
N SER A 53 15.04 8.83 0.77
CA SER A 53 14.55 7.89 -0.22
C SER A 53 14.56 8.51 -1.63
N GLN A 54 14.81 7.69 -2.65
CA GLN A 54 14.57 8.08 -4.04
C GLN A 54 13.06 8.16 -4.35
N SER A 55 12.26 7.42 -3.60
CA SER A 55 10.81 7.46 -3.68
C SER A 55 10.27 8.78 -3.14
N LYS A 56 9.37 9.41 -3.90
CA LYS A 56 8.66 10.63 -3.51
C LYS A 56 7.41 10.36 -2.69
N GLY A 57 6.82 9.17 -2.87
CA GLY A 57 5.68 8.75 -2.09
C GLY A 57 5.48 7.23 -2.02
N ILE A 58 4.40 6.84 -1.34
CA ILE A 58 3.97 5.45 -1.13
C ILE A 58 2.50 5.32 -1.54
N VAL A 59 2.22 4.38 -2.43
CA VAL A 59 0.86 3.85 -2.63
C VAL A 59 0.71 2.65 -1.72
N LEU A 60 -0.19 2.74 -0.73
CA LEU A 60 -0.51 1.65 0.18
C LEU A 60 -1.79 0.96 -0.26
N VAL A 61 -1.69 -0.28 -0.70
CA VAL A 61 -2.83 -1.12 -1.05
C VAL A 61 -3.27 -1.87 0.19
N ALA A 62 -4.50 -1.63 0.63
CA ALA A 62 -5.07 -2.14 1.88
C ALA A 62 -6.06 -3.28 1.60
N PHE A 63 -5.63 -4.54 1.62
CA PHE A 63 -6.44 -5.76 1.57
C PHE A 63 -6.76 -6.35 2.95
N SER A 64 -5.89 -6.19 3.94
CA SER A 64 -6.00 -6.95 5.21
C SER A 64 -6.55 -6.14 6.37
N ARG A 65 -6.42 -4.82 6.30
CA ARG A 65 -6.87 -3.87 7.32
C ARG A 65 -7.59 -2.69 6.65
N SER A 66 -8.46 -2.01 7.40
CA SER A 66 -9.09 -0.78 6.92
C SER A 66 -8.06 0.35 6.75
N PRO A 67 -8.29 1.32 5.84
CA PRO A 67 -7.42 2.48 5.70
C PRO A 67 -7.20 3.25 7.01
N SER A 68 -8.23 3.36 7.86
CA SER A 68 -8.15 4.03 9.17
C SER A 68 -7.09 3.42 10.08
N PHE A 69 -6.89 2.10 10.04
CA PHE A 69 -5.84 1.43 10.80
C PHE A 69 -4.46 1.99 10.44
N TYR A 70 -4.17 2.18 9.16
CA TYR A 70 -2.89 2.69 8.70
C TYR A 70 -2.67 4.17 9.03
N VAL A 71 -3.73 4.96 8.94
CA VAL A 71 -3.72 6.37 9.37
C VAL A 71 -3.32 6.45 10.85
N ASP A 72 -3.99 5.69 11.71
CA ASP A 72 -3.73 5.71 13.16
C ASP A 72 -2.36 5.11 13.48
N PHE A 73 -1.99 4.01 12.83
CA PHE A 73 -0.69 3.39 12.97
C PHE A 73 0.45 4.37 12.68
N LEU A 74 0.40 5.10 11.56
CA LEU A 74 1.44 6.07 11.21
C LEU A 74 1.50 7.22 12.21
N LYS A 75 0.35 7.75 12.65
CA LYS A 75 0.29 8.80 13.69
C LYS A 75 0.93 8.34 15.00
N THR A 76 0.58 7.16 15.49
CA THR A 76 1.12 6.61 16.75
C THR A 76 2.63 6.36 16.67
N ASN A 77 3.16 6.08 15.48
CA ASN A 77 4.59 5.89 15.24
C ASN A 77 5.34 7.21 14.95
N GLY A 78 4.72 8.37 15.20
CA GLY A 78 5.39 9.68 15.12
C GLY A 78 5.57 10.21 13.69
N ILE A 79 4.82 9.68 12.72
CA ILE A 79 4.81 10.18 11.35
C ILE A 79 3.83 11.36 11.25
N ASP A 80 4.34 12.54 10.93
CA ASP A 80 3.51 13.73 10.73
C ASP A 80 2.65 13.60 9.47
N LEU A 81 1.32 13.58 9.67
CA LEU A 81 0.36 13.46 8.59
C LEU A 81 -0.16 14.80 8.06
N VAL A 82 0.32 15.94 8.56
CA VAL A 82 -0.08 17.27 8.06
C VAL A 82 0.24 17.44 6.57
N SER A 83 1.30 16.79 6.09
CA SER A 83 1.69 16.76 4.68
C SER A 83 1.40 15.43 3.98
N ALA A 84 0.61 14.54 4.60
CA ALA A 84 0.42 13.16 4.14
C ALA A 84 -0.06 13.06 2.70
N LYS A 85 -0.99 13.93 2.29
CA LYS A 85 -1.54 13.97 0.92
C LYS A 85 -0.49 14.12 -0.18
N LYS A 86 0.73 14.58 0.15
CA LYS A 86 1.81 14.76 -0.83
C LYS A 86 2.68 13.51 -1.03
N TRP A 87 2.70 12.59 -0.07
CA TRP A 87 3.64 11.48 -0.07
C TRP A 87 3.00 10.11 0.18
N ILE A 88 1.74 10.04 0.63
CA ILE A 88 1.04 8.77 0.81
C ILE A 88 -0.39 8.83 0.26
N SER A 89 -0.78 7.76 -0.43
CA SER A 89 -2.15 7.53 -0.87
C SER A 89 -2.53 6.08 -0.57
N ILE A 90 -3.76 5.85 -0.13
CA ILE A 90 -4.23 4.51 0.25
C ILE A 90 -5.27 4.03 -0.76
N LEU A 91 -5.06 2.85 -1.33
CA LEU A 91 -6.04 2.15 -2.15
C LEU A 91 -6.78 1.14 -1.26
N ASP A 92 -8.03 1.44 -0.92
CA ASP A 92 -8.88 0.64 -0.06
C ASP A 92 -9.47 -0.55 -0.82
N CYS A 93 -8.84 -1.70 -0.67
CA CYS A 93 -9.31 -3.00 -1.15
C CYS A 93 -9.89 -3.86 -0.01
N TYR A 94 -10.18 -3.26 1.15
CA TYR A 94 -10.64 -3.97 2.36
C TYR A 94 -12.13 -3.74 2.59
N THR A 95 -12.60 -2.49 2.45
CA THR A 95 -13.96 -2.09 2.84
C THR A 95 -15.04 -2.70 1.93
N ASP A 96 -14.77 -2.82 0.64
CA ASP A 96 -15.64 -3.47 -0.34
C ASP A 96 -14.86 -4.00 -1.56
N PRO A 97 -14.05 -5.07 -1.41
CA PRO A 97 -13.19 -5.58 -2.49
C PRO A 97 -13.92 -6.08 -3.73
N LEU A 98 -15.23 -6.39 -3.60
CA LEU A 98 -16.03 -7.01 -4.67
C LEU A 98 -17.19 -6.11 -5.15
N GLY A 99 -17.35 -4.92 -4.60
CA GLY A 99 -18.46 -4.02 -4.96
C GLY A 99 -19.84 -4.58 -4.58
N TRP A 100 -19.90 -5.53 -3.63
CA TRP A 100 -21.18 -6.16 -3.26
C TRP A 100 -22.14 -5.19 -2.57
N LYS A 101 -21.65 -4.09 -1.98
CA LYS A 101 -22.50 -3.10 -1.31
C LYS A 101 -23.32 -2.30 -2.32
N ASP A 102 -22.77 -2.06 -3.51
CA ASP A 102 -23.51 -1.44 -4.60
C ASP A 102 -24.43 -2.44 -5.29
N SER A 103 -24.05 -3.72 -5.35
CA SER A 103 -24.92 -4.78 -5.91
C SER A 103 -26.19 -5.00 -5.07
N LEU A 104 -26.15 -4.59 -3.80
CA LEU A 104 -27.27 -4.66 -2.85
C LEU A 104 -28.05 -3.34 -2.74
N LYS A 105 -27.53 -2.24 -3.30
CA LYS A 105 -28.21 -0.93 -3.38
C LYS A 105 -28.72 -0.74 -4.81
N GLY A 106 -29.96 -0.26 -4.96
CA GLY A 106 -30.46 0.15 -6.27
C GLY A 106 -29.59 1.24 -6.92
N PRO A 107 -29.85 1.59 -8.19
CA PRO A 107 -29.00 2.50 -8.96
C PRO A 107 -29.17 3.93 -8.46
N LEU A 108 -28.50 4.30 -7.38
CA LEU A 108 -28.19 5.67 -7.01
C LEU A 108 -27.07 5.66 -5.96
N ASP A 109 -26.17 6.62 -6.12
CA ASP A 109 -25.19 7.07 -5.14
C ASP A 109 -23.83 6.35 -5.13
N THR A 110 -22.98 6.79 -6.07
CA THR A 110 -21.52 6.78 -5.92
C THR A 110 -21.16 7.67 -4.73
N GLU A 111 -21.35 7.15 -3.51
CA GLU A 111 -20.81 7.76 -2.31
C GLU A 111 -19.30 7.59 -2.36
N ASN A 112 -18.61 8.64 -2.81
CA ASN A 112 -17.22 8.86 -2.49
C ASN A 112 -17.14 8.87 -0.95
N PHE A 113 -16.73 7.76 -0.35
CA PHE A 113 -16.36 7.70 1.06
C PHE A 113 -15.09 8.55 1.24
N SER A 114 -15.27 9.87 1.23
CA SER A 114 -14.32 10.81 1.77
C SER A 114 -14.37 10.63 3.28
N LEU A 115 -13.62 9.64 3.76
CA LEU A 115 -13.19 9.64 5.15
C LEU A 115 -12.57 11.02 5.37
N LYS A 116 -13.07 11.76 6.38
CA LYS A 116 -12.52 13.03 6.86
C LYS A 116 -11.13 12.83 7.51
N ASP A 117 -10.35 11.92 6.98
CA ASP A 117 -9.04 11.53 7.44
C ASP A 117 -7.98 12.37 6.71
N PRO A 118 -6.83 12.63 7.35
CA PRO A 118 -5.75 13.41 6.75
C PRO A 118 -5.18 12.76 5.47
N ILE A 119 -5.43 11.46 5.27
CA ILE A 119 -5.04 10.68 4.08
C ILE A 119 -6.30 10.33 3.30
N GLU A 120 -6.29 10.64 2.00
CA GLU A 120 -7.35 10.25 1.09
C GLU A 120 -7.21 8.76 0.76
N ALA A 121 -8.19 7.97 1.17
CA ALA A 121 -8.31 6.56 0.83
C ALA A 121 -9.29 6.41 -0.35
N VAL A 122 -8.82 5.80 -1.44
CA VAL A 122 -9.60 5.58 -2.65
C VAL A 122 -10.17 4.16 -2.60
N LEU A 123 -11.51 4.05 -2.61
CA LEU A 123 -12.18 2.75 -2.60
C LEU A 123 -11.98 2.01 -3.93
N PHE A 124 -11.56 0.76 -3.87
CA PHE A 124 -11.34 -0.10 -5.04
C PHE A 124 -12.14 -1.40 -4.96
N ARG A 125 -13.09 -1.54 -5.88
CA ARG A 125 -14.12 -2.61 -5.87
C ARG A 125 -13.85 -3.77 -6.84
N HIS A 126 -12.77 -3.70 -7.61
CA HIS A 126 -12.49 -4.64 -8.70
C HIS A 126 -11.24 -5.48 -8.43
N VAL A 127 -11.04 -5.95 -7.20
CA VAL A 127 -9.81 -6.64 -6.76
C VAL A 127 -9.44 -7.87 -7.61
N ARG A 128 -10.42 -8.53 -8.23
CA ARG A 128 -10.16 -9.68 -9.13
C ARG A 128 -9.63 -9.28 -10.49
N ASN A 129 -9.83 -8.03 -10.90
CA ASN A 129 -9.31 -7.50 -12.16
C ASN A 129 -7.94 -6.88 -11.88
N LEU A 130 -6.89 -7.69 -12.11
CA LEU A 130 -5.51 -7.29 -11.88
C LEU A 130 -5.08 -6.12 -12.76
N ASP A 131 -5.55 -6.04 -14.00
CA ASP A 131 -5.21 -4.94 -14.90
C ASP A 131 -5.72 -3.60 -14.38
N LEU A 132 -6.96 -3.56 -13.91
CA LEU A 132 -7.54 -2.37 -13.27
C LEU A 132 -6.85 -2.03 -11.95
N LEU A 133 -6.49 -3.03 -11.15
CA LEU A 133 -5.79 -2.83 -9.89
C LEU A 133 -4.41 -2.20 -10.11
N LEU A 134 -3.63 -2.77 -11.04
CA LEU A 134 -2.31 -2.26 -11.40
C LEU A 134 -2.40 -0.85 -11.99
N SER A 135 -3.39 -0.60 -12.86
CA SER A 135 -3.63 0.73 -13.43
C SER A 135 -3.93 1.77 -12.34
N ALA A 136 -4.78 1.43 -11.36
CA ALA A 136 -5.10 2.31 -10.24
C ALA A 136 -3.86 2.59 -9.35
N ILE A 137 -3.05 1.57 -9.08
CA ILE A 137 -1.80 1.74 -8.31
C ILE A 137 -0.83 2.68 -9.05
N ILE A 138 -0.68 2.51 -10.37
CA ILE A 138 0.20 3.36 -11.19
C ILE A 138 -0.31 4.80 -11.21
N GLU A 139 -1.60 5.02 -11.48
CA GLU A 139 -2.19 6.36 -11.52
C GLU A 139 -2.01 7.12 -10.18
N MET A 140 -2.27 6.44 -9.06
CA MET A 140 -2.04 7.02 -7.73
C MET A 140 -0.56 7.28 -7.46
N GLY A 141 0.32 6.40 -7.93
CA GLY A 141 1.76 6.53 -7.77
C GLY A 141 2.35 7.68 -8.57
N GLU A 142 1.92 7.87 -9.81
CA GLU A 142 2.31 8.99 -10.68
C GLU A 142 1.87 10.34 -10.08
N ALA A 143 0.66 10.39 -9.50
CA ALA A 143 0.17 11.57 -8.80
C ALA A 143 1.08 11.96 -7.60
N LEU A 144 1.66 10.98 -6.90
CA LEU A 144 2.61 11.19 -5.80
C LEU A 144 4.03 11.52 -6.30
N ALA A 145 4.47 10.87 -7.38
CA ALA A 145 5.80 11.07 -7.96
C ALA A 145 5.97 12.43 -8.64
N GLY A 146 4.86 13.01 -9.11
CA GLY A 146 4.83 14.23 -9.91
C GLY A 146 5.24 13.98 -11.37
N GLN A 147 4.95 14.95 -12.26
CA GLN A 147 5.33 14.83 -13.67
C GLN A 147 6.87 14.78 -13.83
N GLY A 148 7.41 13.71 -14.41
CA GLY A 148 8.83 13.55 -14.71
C GLY A 148 9.42 12.20 -14.30
N LYS A 149 10.72 12.16 -13.98
CA LYS A 149 11.45 10.95 -13.51
C LYS A 149 11.27 10.67 -12.01
N GLY A 150 10.15 11.09 -11.43
CA GLY A 150 9.83 10.79 -10.04
C GLY A 150 9.66 9.28 -9.85
N ARG A 151 9.99 8.76 -8.67
CA ARG A 151 9.75 7.36 -8.32
C ARG A 151 8.78 7.28 -7.18
N PHE A 152 7.99 6.23 -7.12
CA PHE A 152 7.15 5.92 -5.96
C PHE A 152 7.39 4.48 -5.49
N SER A 153 6.90 4.16 -4.29
CA SER A 153 6.94 2.83 -3.71
C SER A 153 5.52 2.32 -3.56
N VAL A 154 5.34 1.00 -3.64
CA VAL A 154 4.05 0.35 -3.44
C VAL A 154 4.17 -0.58 -2.25
N SER A 155 3.31 -0.39 -1.26
CA SER A 155 3.20 -1.28 -0.11
C SER A 155 1.87 -2.02 -0.20
N ILE A 156 1.89 -3.33 -0.10
CA ILE A 156 0.72 -4.20 -0.21
C ILE A 156 0.64 -5.03 1.07
N ASP A 157 -0.41 -4.85 1.85
CA ASP A 157 -0.74 -5.76 2.93
C ASP A 157 -1.55 -6.95 2.37
N SER A 158 -1.30 -8.17 2.81
CA SER A 158 -2.15 -9.30 2.47
C SER A 158 -2.07 -10.34 3.58
N VAL A 159 -3.11 -11.15 3.72
CA VAL A 159 -3.25 -12.15 4.78
C VAL A 159 -2.09 -13.16 4.78
N ILE A 160 -1.54 -13.45 3.60
CA ILE A 160 -0.49 -14.48 3.41
C ILE A 160 0.85 -13.86 2.97
N LEU A 161 0.80 -12.67 2.37
CA LEU A 161 1.94 -12.06 1.68
C LEU A 161 1.95 -10.55 1.86
N HIS A 162 2.89 -10.04 2.65
CA HIS A 162 3.14 -8.61 2.67
C HIS A 162 4.25 -8.30 1.67
N SER A 163 4.03 -7.32 0.80
CA SER A 163 5.02 -6.95 -0.22
C SER A 163 5.26 -5.46 -0.23
N ILE A 164 6.51 -5.05 -0.34
CA ILE A 164 6.93 -3.66 -0.51
C ILE A 164 7.80 -3.60 -1.74
N ILE A 165 7.31 -2.94 -2.78
CA ILE A 165 8.00 -2.73 -4.03
C ILE A 165 8.58 -1.33 -3.99
N VAL A 166 9.89 -1.22 -4.17
CA VAL A 166 10.64 0.02 -4.11
C VAL A 166 11.10 0.35 -5.52
N ASN A 167 10.57 1.44 -6.08
CA ASN A 167 10.71 1.94 -7.45
C ASN A 167 9.68 1.38 -8.44
N PHE A 168 8.76 2.25 -8.84
CA PHE A 168 8.16 2.30 -10.17
C PHE A 168 8.63 3.59 -10.84
#